data_AF-A0A963H4D8-F1
#
_entry.id   AF-A0A963H4D8-F1
#
_cell.length_a   1.000
_cell.length_b   1.000
_cell.length_c   1.000
_cell.angle_alpha   90.00
_cell.angle_beta   90.00
_cell.angle_gamma   90.00
#
_symmetry.space_group_name_H-M   'P 1'
#
loop_
_entity.id
_entity.type
_entity.pdbx_description
1 polymer ?
#
loop_
_entity_poly.entity_id
_entity_poly.type
_entity_poly.pdbx_seq_one_letter_code
_entity_poly.pdbx_strand_id
1 'polypeptide(L)'
;MSKPQILFDNGKPAFAVIPYDEYLALTANRNTSATPPDDEFVPFALADYIANPIRVARIEAGLTQQELAARLEVTQGYISRIEGRNFEVSAGLMARVKGAIAMPRMY
;
A
#
# COMPACT_ATOMS: atom_id res chain seq x y z
N MET A 1 5.61 12.05 34.02
CA MET A 1 6.33 11.01 33.27
C MET A 1 6.24 9.75 34.09
N SER A 2 5.45 8.79 33.63
CA SER A 2 5.30 7.51 34.31
C SER A 2 6.57 6.69 34.13
N LYS A 3 6.97 5.89 35.12
CA LYS A 3 8.14 5.01 34.97
C LYS A 3 7.82 3.95 33.90
N PRO A 4 8.55 3.90 32.76
CA PRO A 4 8.25 2.92 31.71
C PRO A 4 8.52 1.51 32.23
N GLN A 5 7.65 0.57 31.87
CA GLN A 5 7.89 -0.86 32.11
C GLN A 5 8.79 -1.40 31.02
N ILE A 6 9.91 -2.02 31.40
CA ILE A 6 10.89 -2.56 30.46
C ILE A 6 10.71 -4.07 30.36
N LEU A 7 10.53 -4.56 29.14
CA LEU A 7 10.53 -5.97 28.78
C LEU A 7 11.91 -6.36 28.28
N PHE A 8 12.45 -7.47 28.78
CA PHE A 8 13.78 -7.95 28.44
C PHE A 8 13.68 -9.17 27.51
N ASP A 9 14.60 -9.26 26.56
CA ASP A 9 14.88 -10.46 25.77
C ASP A 9 16.38 -10.79 25.89
N ASN A 10 16.70 -12.07 26.14
CA ASN A 10 18.09 -12.53 26.35
C ASN A 10 18.90 -11.69 27.37
N GLY A 11 18.25 -11.23 28.44
CA GLY A 11 18.87 -10.42 29.50
C GLY A 11 19.13 -8.96 29.11
N LYS A 12 18.72 -8.52 27.93
CA LYS A 12 18.83 -7.14 27.46
C LYS A 12 17.45 -6.49 27.33
N PRO A 13 17.30 -5.19 27.64
CA PRO A 13 16.02 -4.50 27.44
C PRO A 13 15.68 -4.49 25.95
N ALA A 14 14.51 -5.03 25.60
CA ALA A 14 14.05 -5.18 24.22
C ALA A 14 12.89 -4.22 23.90
N PHE A 15 11.97 -4.00 24.84
CA PHE A 15 10.82 -3.12 24.66
C PHE A 15 10.54 -2.28 25.90
N ALA A 16 9.98 -1.08 25.70
CA ALA A 16 9.45 -0.24 26.76
C ALA A 16 7.95 -0.01 26.53
N VAL A 17 7.13 -0.32 27.53
CA VAL A 17 5.70 -0.04 27.51
C VAL A 17 5.46 1.29 28.19
N ILE A 18 4.79 2.19 27.47
CA ILE A 18 4.38 3.51 27.94
C ILE A 18 2.87 3.70 27.72
N PRO A 19 2.21 4.53 28.55
CA PRO A 19 0.85 4.98 28.28
C PRO A 19 0.72 5.59 26.88
N TYR A 20 -0.44 5.37 26.25
CA TYR A 20 -0.65 5.71 24.85
C TYR A 20 -0.61 7.23 24.57
N ASP A 21 -1.10 8.02 25.51
CA ASP A 21 -1.01 9.49 25.50
C ASP A 21 0.44 9.99 25.55
N GLU A 22 1.30 9.35 26.35
CA GLU A 22 2.74 9.65 26.38
C GLU A 22 3.42 9.28 25.05
N TYR A 23 3.04 8.16 24.41
CA TYR A 23 3.50 7.80 23.07
C TYR A 23 3.13 8.85 22.01
N LEU A 24 1.88 9.32 22.01
CA LEU A 24 1.42 10.35 21.09
C LEU A 24 2.20 11.65 21.28
N ALA A 25 2.45 12.07 22.53
CA ALA A 25 3.25 13.27 22.82
C ALA A 25 4.71 13.15 22.33
N LEU A 26 5.31 11.96 22.44
CA LEU A 26 6.67 11.69 21.96
C LEU A 26 6.78 11.63 20.43
N THR A 27 5.70 11.21 19.76
CA THR A 27 5.69 11.03 18.30
C THR A 27 5.13 12.24 17.55
N ALA A 28 4.38 13.12 18.22
CA ALA A 28 3.79 14.32 17.64
C ALA A 28 4.81 15.28 16.99
N ASN A 29 6.05 15.31 17.50
CA ASN A 29 7.14 16.15 16.98
C ASN A 29 8.20 15.35 16.20
N ARG A 30 7.95 14.06 15.93
CA ARG A 30 8.86 13.25 15.12
C ARG A 30 8.62 13.63 13.67
N ASN A 31 9.36 14.64 13.21
CA ASN A 31 9.58 14.88 11.79
C ASN A 31 9.84 13.51 11.14
N THR A 32 9.15 13.22 10.04
CA THR A 32 9.24 11.98 9.25
C THR A 32 10.62 11.71 8.64
N SER A 33 11.66 12.38 9.15
CA SER A 33 13.05 12.39 8.69
C SER A 33 13.96 11.44 9.45
N ALA A 34 13.44 10.59 10.33
CA ALA A 34 14.21 9.46 10.84
C ALA A 34 14.20 8.36 9.77
N THR A 35 14.89 8.60 8.65
CA THR A 35 15.28 7.57 7.70
C THR A 35 16.08 6.53 8.50
N PRO A 36 15.63 5.26 8.59
CA PRO A 36 16.49 4.18 9.04
C PRO A 36 17.79 4.19 8.21
N PRO A 37 18.89 3.56 8.66
CA PRO A 37 20.06 3.36 7.79
C PRO A 37 19.56 2.85 6.42
N ASP A 38 19.97 3.56 5.36
CA ASP A 38 19.39 3.51 4.00
C ASP A 38 19.30 2.09 3.41
N ASP A 39 20.09 1.16 3.96
CA ASP A 39 20.18 -0.24 3.52
C ASP A 39 19.14 -1.19 4.14
N GLU A 40 18.48 -0.83 5.26
CA GLU A 40 17.46 -1.68 5.90
C GLU A 40 16.03 -1.34 5.46
N PHE A 41 15.80 -0.12 4.95
CA PHE A 41 14.49 0.30 4.51
C PHE A 41 14.29 0.03 3.01
N VAL A 42 13.67 -1.11 2.70
CA VAL A 42 13.19 -1.38 1.34
C VAL A 42 11.76 -0.84 1.20
N PRO A 43 11.51 0.15 0.31
CA PRO A 43 10.15 0.62 0.06
C PRO A 43 9.28 -0.53 -0.43
N PHE A 44 8.08 -0.65 0.12
CA PHE A 44 7.12 -1.65 -0.35
C PHE A 44 6.64 -1.30 -1.76
N ALA A 45 7.17 -2.00 -2.77
CA ALA A 45 6.73 -1.88 -4.15
C ALA A 45 5.77 -3.03 -4.49
N LEU A 46 4.53 -2.71 -4.83
CA LEU A 46 3.50 -3.72 -5.10
C LEU A 46 3.83 -4.60 -6.31
N ALA A 47 4.58 -4.04 -7.27
CA ALA A 47 5.06 -4.74 -8.46
C ALA A 47 5.96 -5.95 -8.14
N ASP A 48 6.62 -5.97 -6.97
CA ASP A 48 7.47 -7.08 -6.56
C ASP A 48 6.64 -8.31 -6.13
N TYR A 49 5.36 -8.11 -5.80
CA TYR A 49 4.47 -9.15 -5.30
C TYR A 49 3.33 -9.51 -6.27
N ILE A 50 3.04 -8.63 -7.23
CA ILE A 50 1.93 -8.80 -8.18
C ILE A 50 2.46 -8.67 -9.61
N ALA A 51 2.49 -9.79 -10.32
CA ALA A 51 2.96 -9.84 -11.71
C ALA A 51 2.05 -9.10 -12.71
N ASN A 52 0.74 -9.01 -12.43
CA ASN A 52 -0.21 -8.41 -13.36
C ASN A 52 -0.21 -6.87 -13.23
N PRO A 53 0.23 -6.12 -14.26
CA PRO A 53 0.40 -4.67 -14.16
C PRO A 53 -0.93 -3.91 -14.09
N ILE A 54 -2.02 -4.45 -14.61
CA ILE A 54 -3.36 -3.86 -14.48
C ILE A 54 -3.79 -3.87 -13.02
N ARG A 55 -3.56 -5.01 -12.34
CA ARG A 55 -3.89 -5.16 -10.92
C ARG A 55 -3.06 -4.23 -10.04
N VAL A 56 -1.77 -4.10 -10.33
CA VAL A 56 -0.87 -3.14 -9.63
C VAL A 56 -1.41 -1.72 -9.78
N ALA A 57 -1.61 -1.26 -11.01
CA ALA A 57 -2.08 0.10 -11.29
C ALA A 57 -3.43 0.39 -10.62
N ARG A 58 -4.35 -0.58 -10.62
CA ARG A 58 -5.66 -0.42 -9.96
C ARG A 58 -5.53 -0.24 -8.45
N ILE A 59 -4.69 -1.05 -7.80
CA ILE A 59 -4.50 -1.01 -6.34
C ILE A 59 -3.80 0.29 -5.94
N GLU A 60 -2.79 0.72 -6.69
CA GLU A 60 -2.11 2.00 -6.47
C GLU A 60 -3.06 3.19 -6.63
N ALA A 61 -4.03 3.08 -7.54
CA ALA A 61 -5.11 4.06 -7.69
C ALA A 61 -6.20 3.98 -6.61
N GLY A 62 -6.13 3.00 -5.70
CA GLY A 62 -7.12 2.80 -4.64
C GLY A 62 -8.52 2.45 -5.17
N LEU A 63 -8.61 1.75 -6.31
CA LEU A 63 -9.87 1.35 -6.93
C LEU A 63 -10.18 -0.13 -6.68
N THR A 64 -11.46 -0.43 -6.49
CA THR A 64 -12.00 -1.79 -6.56
C THR A 64 -12.12 -2.24 -8.02
N GLN A 65 -12.27 -3.55 -8.24
CA GLN A 65 -12.51 -4.08 -9.59
C GLN A 65 -13.84 -3.57 -10.17
N GLN A 66 -14.87 -3.35 -9.34
CA GLN A 66 -16.15 -2.79 -9.77
C GLN A 66 -16.02 -1.33 -10.22
N GLU A 67 -15.28 -0.51 -9.46
CA GLU A 67 -15.04 0.89 -9.86
C GLU A 67 -14.25 0.98 -11.17
N LEU A 68 -13.19 0.17 -11.33
CA LEU A 68 -12.45 0.14 -12.60
C LEU A 68 -13.33 -0.36 -13.75
N ALA A 69 -14.17 -1.37 -13.51
CA ALA A 69 -15.12 -1.88 -14.51
C ALA A 69 -16.10 -0.80 -14.96
N ALA A 70 -16.66 -0.03 -14.02
CA ALA A 70 -17.58 1.08 -14.31
C ALA A 70 -16.91 2.14 -15.19
N ARG A 71 -15.66 2.51 -14.89
CA ARG A 71 -14.90 3.51 -15.68
C ARG A 71 -14.52 3.02 -17.08
N LEU A 72 -14.40 1.71 -17.25
CA LEU A 72 -14.10 1.09 -18.54
C LEU A 72 -15.35 0.63 -19.31
N GLU A 73 -16.54 0.82 -18.72
CA GLU A 73 -17.83 0.35 -19.26
C GLU A 73 -17.83 -1.15 -19.57
N VAL A 74 -17.23 -1.94 -18.68
CA VAL A 74 -17.15 -3.41 -18.78
C VAL A 74 -17.73 -4.07 -17.53
N THR A 75 -17.85 -5.40 -17.54
CA THR A 75 -18.27 -6.16 -16.37
C THR A 75 -17.14 -6.32 -15.36
N GLN A 76 -17.47 -6.44 -14.07
CA GLN A 76 -16.47 -6.77 -13.04
C GLN A 76 -15.80 -8.13 -13.32
N GLY A 77 -16.54 -9.11 -13.86
CA GLY A 77 -15.98 -10.39 -14.28
C GLY A 77 -14.91 -10.27 -15.37
N TYR A 78 -15.05 -9.31 -16.29
CA TYR A 78 -14.00 -9.01 -17.27
C TYR A 78 -12.73 -8.50 -16.57
N ILE A 79 -12.85 -7.58 -15.62
CA ILE A 79 -11.71 -7.09 -14.83
C ILE A 79 -11.04 -8.24 -14.06
N SER A 80 -11.82 -9.09 -13.41
CA SER A 80 -11.28 -10.27 -12.71
C SER A 80 -10.49 -11.20 -13.64
N ARG A 81 -10.94 -11.35 -14.89
CA ARG A 81 -10.25 -12.19 -15.89
C ARG A 81 -8.93 -11.57 -16.35
N ILE A 82 -8.91 -10.27 -16.67
CA ILE A 82 -7.69 -9.60 -17.16
C ILE A 82 -6.64 -9.38 -16.07
N GLU A 83 -7.05 -9.39 -14.79
CA GLU A 83 -6.15 -9.35 -13.63
C GLU A 83 -5.67 -10.75 -13.18
N GLY A 84 -6.15 -11.81 -13.84
CA GLY A 84 -5.76 -13.18 -13.58
C GLY A 84 -4.28 -13.46 -13.90
N ARG A 85 -3.76 -14.55 -13.33
CA ARG A 85 -2.33 -14.94 -13.45
C ARG A 85 -1.89 -15.25 -14.90
N ASN A 86 -2.80 -15.73 -15.74
CA ASN A 86 -2.48 -16.23 -17.08
C ASN A 86 -2.91 -15.25 -18.19
N PHE A 87 -3.19 -13.99 -17.85
CA PHE A 87 -3.62 -13.01 -18.83
C PHE A 87 -2.44 -12.19 -19.34
N GLU A 88 -2.14 -12.28 -20.63
CA GLU A 88 -1.15 -11.43 -21.27
C GLU A 88 -1.72 -10.03 -21.52
N VAL A 89 -1.18 -9.05 -20.82
CA VAL A 89 -1.61 -7.66 -20.94
C VAL A 89 -1.00 -7.03 -22.18
N SER A 90 -1.83 -6.68 -23.16
CA SER A 90 -1.40 -5.90 -24.31
C SER A 90 -1.18 -4.43 -23.95
N ALA A 91 -0.26 -3.77 -24.67
CA ALA A 91 0.01 -2.34 -24.49
C ALA A 91 -1.25 -1.47 -24.68
N GLY A 92 -2.09 -1.80 -25.66
CA GLY A 92 -3.34 -1.09 -25.91
C GLY A 92 -4.35 -1.21 -24.76
N LEU A 93 -4.48 -2.40 -24.16
CA LEU A 93 -5.32 -2.58 -22.98
C LEU A 93 -4.78 -1.79 -21.79
N MET A 94 -3.46 -1.84 -21.56
CA MET A 94 -2.84 -1.09 -20.47
C MET A 94 -3.03 0.42 -20.63
N ALA A 95 -2.93 0.95 -21.85
CA ALA A 95 -3.17 2.37 -22.13
C ALA A 95 -4.62 2.77 -21.78
N ARG A 96 -5.60 1.95 -22.15
CA ARG A 96 -7.02 2.17 -21.80
C ARG A 96 -7.23 2.18 -20.28
N VAL A 97 -6.65 1.21 -19.57
CA VAL A 97 -6.71 1.11 -18.11
C VAL A 97 -6.13 2.37 -17.45
N LYS A 98 -4.95 2.83 -17.88
CA LYS A 98 -4.34 4.05 -17.35
C LYS A 98 -5.22 5.29 -17.58
N GLY A 99 -5.83 5.39 -18.77
CA GLY A 99 -6.79 6.45 -19.08
C GLY A 99 -7.99 6.46 -18.13
N ALA A 100 -8.58 5.28 -17.87
CA ALA A 100 -9.71 5.15 -16.94
C ALA A 100 -9.31 5.47 -15.48
N ILE A 101 -8.12 5.07 -15.05
CA ILE A 101 -7.60 5.37 -13.70
C ILE A 101 -7.41 6.87 -13.49
N ALA A 102 -6.93 7.60 -14.50
CA ALA A 102 -6.70 9.04 -14.42
C ALA A 102 -7.99 9.88 -14.30
N MET A 103 -9.17 9.28 -14.52
CA MET A 103 -10.44 9.99 -14.37
C MET A 103 -10.75 10.30 -12.90
N PRO A 104 -11.31 11.47 -12.58
CA PRO A 104 -11.75 11.80 -11.23
C PRO A 104 -12.86 10.85 -10.76
N ARG A 105 -12.96 10.61 -9.44
CA ARG A 105 -14.06 9.82 -8.88
C ARG A 105 -15.39 10.54 -9.16
N MET A 106 -16.33 9.82 -9.76
CA MET A 106 -17.73 10.26 -9.85
C MET A 106 -18.37 10.08 -8.47
N TYR A 107 -18.89 11.16 -7.89
CA TYR A 107 -19.57 11.19 -6.59
C TYR A 107 -21.04 10.81 -6.74
#